data_AF-A0A3L6QR83-F1
#
_entry.id   AF-A0A3L6QR83-F1
#
_cell.length_a   1.000
_cell.length_b   1.000
_cell.length_c   1.000
_cell.angle_alpha   90.00
_cell.angle_beta   90.00
_cell.angle_gamma   90.00
#
_symmetry.space_group_name_H-M   'P 1'
#
loop_
_entity.id
_entity.type
_entity.pdbx_description
1 polymer ?
#
loop_
_entity_poly.entity_id
_entity_poly.type
_entity_poly.pdbx_seq_one_letter_code
_entity_poly.pdbx_strand_id
1 'polypeptide(L)'
;MAMARSSLAPLFLLLSVLVSGAVAARTVGDSVQDACSKSQFPKICAEGLAAKPESQKVTPRKLAELFVAIAAEKGAGMSTFLEGKLSTEDTTLLNCFDRCGDDVEEAMAHLNGLIREPIDAKFLELKSWLSSTLGGTFT
;
A
#
# COMPACT_ATOMS: atom_id res chain seq x y z
N MET A 1 -38.42 41.48 39.31
CA MET A 1 -37.08 41.08 39.80
C MET A 1 -36.58 39.98 38.88
N ALA A 2 -35.56 40.28 38.07
CA ALA A 2 -35.03 39.37 37.06
C ALA A 2 -33.95 38.48 37.69
N MET A 3 -34.10 37.17 37.57
CA MET A 3 -32.97 36.24 37.69
C MET A 3 -32.74 35.65 36.31
N ALA A 4 -31.87 36.29 35.53
CA ALA A 4 -31.24 35.66 34.39
C ALA A 4 -30.39 34.51 34.94
N ARG A 5 -30.94 33.29 34.91
CA ARG A 5 -30.18 32.08 35.18
C ARG A 5 -29.12 31.96 34.09
N SER A 6 -27.89 32.30 34.45
CA SER A 6 -26.72 32.22 33.59
C SER A 6 -26.46 30.75 33.25
N SER A 7 -27.06 30.28 32.16
CA SER A 7 -26.87 28.94 31.62
C SER A 7 -25.50 28.88 30.94
N LEU A 8 -24.42 28.75 31.73
CA LEU A 8 -23.06 28.48 31.25
C LEU A 8 -22.87 27.01 30.84
N ALA A 9 -23.84 26.14 31.13
CA ALA A 9 -23.84 24.73 30.79
C ALA A 9 -23.64 24.39 29.29
N PRO A 10 -24.25 25.09 28.31
CA PRO A 10 -24.05 24.77 26.90
C PRO A 10 -22.66 25.20 26.42
N LEU A 11 -22.04 26.21 27.04
CA LEU A 11 -20.69 26.68 26.74
C LEU A 11 -19.63 25.67 27.21
N PHE A 12 -19.81 25.10 28.40
CA PHE A 12 -18.95 24.01 28.90
C PHE A 12 -19.08 22.72 28.08
N LEU A 13 -20.28 22.38 27.59
CA LEU A 13 -20.50 21.25 26.69
C LEU A 13 -19.85 21.48 25.30
N LEU A 14 -19.95 22.68 24.75
CA LEU A 14 -19.28 23.03 23.48
C LEU A 14 -17.75 23.00 23.61
N LEU A 15 -17.20 23.49 24.73
CA LEU A 15 -15.75 23.48 25.01
C LEU A 15 -15.21 22.05 25.24
N SER A 16 -15.98 21.15 25.85
CA SER A 16 -15.57 19.75 26.06
C SER A 16 -15.60 18.90 24.78
N VAL A 17 -16.52 19.22 23.84
CA VAL A 17 -16.52 18.63 22.49
C VAL A 17 -15.32 19.10 21.67
N LEU A 18 -14.93 20.37 21.78
CA LEU A 18 -13.77 20.92 21.06
C LEU A 18 -12.43 20.34 21.53
N VAL A 19 -12.29 20.00 22.83
CA VAL A 19 -11.07 19.41 23.38
C VAL A 19 -10.94 17.90 23.08
N SER A 20 -12.06 17.20 22.86
CA SER A 20 -12.03 15.78 22.47
C SER A 20 -11.81 15.55 20.96
N GLY A 21 -11.78 16.63 20.16
CA GLY A 21 -11.53 16.61 18.72
C GLY A 21 -10.06 16.47 18.33
N ALA A 22 -9.13 16.52 19.28
CA ALA A 22 -7.79 15.98 19.08
C ALA A 22 -7.89 14.45 19.15
N VAL A 23 -8.56 13.87 18.14
CA VAL A 23 -8.31 12.50 17.74
C VAL A 23 -6.81 12.46 17.54
N ALA A 24 -6.11 11.87 18.50
CA ALA A 24 -4.82 11.28 18.24
C ALA A 24 -5.07 10.38 17.03
N ALA A 25 -4.77 10.90 15.85
CA ALA A 25 -4.57 10.10 14.66
C ALA A 25 -3.47 9.15 15.10
N ARG A 26 -3.87 7.96 15.59
CA ARG A 26 -2.93 6.95 15.99
C ARG A 26 -2.17 6.62 14.72
N THR A 27 -0.95 7.12 14.64
CA THR A 27 -0.05 6.89 13.54
C THR A 27 0.28 5.41 13.59
N VAL A 28 -0.41 4.64 12.76
CA VAL A 28 0.09 3.33 12.39
C VAL A 28 1.36 3.62 11.58
N GLY A 29 2.53 3.51 12.22
CA GLY A 29 3.85 3.68 11.61
C GLY A 29 4.31 5.12 11.37
N ASP A 30 4.98 5.71 12.36
CA ASP A 30 5.71 6.99 12.21
C ASP A 30 6.95 6.89 11.30
N SER A 31 7.28 5.70 10.80
CA SER A 31 8.39 5.49 9.88
C SER A 31 8.15 4.31 8.94
N VAL A 32 8.85 4.33 7.79
CA VAL A 32 8.97 3.19 6.86
C VAL A 32 9.29 1.89 7.60
N GLN A 33 10.14 1.96 8.64
CA GLN A 33 10.58 0.80 9.42
C GLN A 33 9.41 0.11 10.13
N ASP A 34 8.53 0.88 10.78
CA ASP A 34 7.38 0.33 11.50
C ASP A 34 6.35 -0.27 10.53
N ALA A 35 6.10 0.43 9.41
CA ALA A 35 5.22 -0.07 8.36
C ALA A 35 5.72 -1.40 7.76
N CYS A 36 7.02 -1.50 7.50
CA CYS A 36 7.63 -2.69 6.92
C CYS A 36 7.80 -3.86 7.91
N SER A 37 7.87 -3.59 9.21
CA SER A 37 8.05 -4.63 10.24
C SER A 37 6.95 -5.69 10.24
N LYS A 38 5.76 -5.35 9.74
CA LYS A 38 4.57 -6.21 9.64
C LYS A 38 4.39 -6.87 8.28
N SER A 39 5.30 -6.63 7.34
CA SER A 39 5.27 -7.27 6.03
C SER A 39 5.89 -8.66 6.07
N GLN A 40 5.52 -9.52 5.12
CA GLN A 40 6.12 -10.85 4.98
C GLN A 40 7.63 -10.77 4.67
N PHE A 41 8.08 -9.67 4.03
CA PHE A 41 9.48 -9.44 3.67
C PHE A 41 9.95 -8.05 4.15
N PRO A 42 10.18 -7.86 5.47
CA PRO A 42 10.48 -6.55 6.04
C PRO A 42 11.69 -5.86 5.42
N LYS A 43 12.73 -6.62 5.09
CA LYS A 43 13.95 -6.11 4.46
C LYS A 43 13.68 -5.55 3.06
N ILE A 44 12.98 -6.31 2.21
CA ILE A 44 12.63 -5.88 0.84
C ILE A 44 11.73 -4.64 0.90
N CYS A 45 10.78 -4.61 1.83
CA CYS A 45 9.92 -3.45 2.04
C CYS A 45 10.72 -2.20 2.39
N ALA A 46 11.60 -2.30 3.39
CA ALA A 46 12.38 -1.16 3.86
C ALA A 46 13.38 -0.67 2.79
N GLU A 47 14.09 -1.57 2.12
CA GLU A 47 15.04 -1.23 1.06
C GLU A 47 14.36 -0.57 -0.14
N GLY A 48 13.20 -1.10 -0.56
CA GLY A 48 12.42 -0.53 -1.65
C GLY A 48 11.94 0.89 -1.36
N LEU A 49 11.44 1.14 -0.15
CA LEU A 49 10.96 2.45 0.25
C LEU A 49 12.10 3.43 0.55
N ALA A 50 13.22 2.96 1.12
CA ALA A 50 14.38 3.80 1.40
C ALA A 50 15.01 4.40 0.14
N ALA A 51 14.88 3.72 -1.01
CA ALA A 51 15.31 4.22 -2.31
C ALA A 51 14.47 5.41 -2.83
N LYS A 52 13.35 5.74 -2.18
CA LYS A 52 12.44 6.83 -2.55
C LYS A 52 12.41 7.87 -1.41
N PRO A 53 13.08 9.03 -1.53
CA PRO A 53 13.10 10.05 -0.47
C PRO A 53 11.70 10.51 -0.02
N GLU A 54 10.73 10.48 -0.92
CA GLU A 54 9.33 10.80 -0.66
C GLU A 54 8.64 9.83 0.31
N SER A 55 9.20 8.65 0.59
CA SER A 55 8.64 7.66 1.52
C SER A 55 8.80 8.05 3.00
N GLN A 56 9.66 9.03 3.31
CA GLN A 56 10.07 9.31 4.70
C GLN A 56 9.09 10.17 5.50
N LYS A 57 8.16 10.88 4.83
CA LYS A 57 7.21 11.80 5.48
C LYS A 57 5.86 11.78 4.79
N VAL A 58 5.26 10.60 4.70
CA VAL A 58 3.98 10.40 4.01
C VAL A 58 2.94 9.73 4.91
N THR A 59 1.68 9.92 4.55
CA THR A 59 0.58 9.19 5.18
C THR A 59 0.69 7.69 4.89
N PRO A 60 0.12 6.80 5.74
CA PRO A 60 0.11 5.36 5.46
C PRO A 60 -0.50 5.00 4.10
N ARG A 61 -1.53 5.74 3.66
CA ARG A 61 -2.12 5.60 2.33
C ARG A 61 -1.07 5.86 1.24
N LYS A 62 -0.38 7.00 1.33
CA LYS A 62 0.60 7.37 0.32
C LYS A 62 1.83 6.46 0.34
N LEU A 63 2.19 5.93 1.51
CA LEU A 63 3.22 4.90 1.63
C LEU A 63 2.83 3.60 0.89
N ALA A 64 1.58 3.17 1.01
CA ALA A 64 1.07 2.01 0.28
C ALA A 64 1.07 2.25 -1.24
N GLU A 65 0.65 3.44 -1.71
CA GLU A 65 0.74 3.81 -3.13
C GLU A 65 2.18 3.76 -3.64
N LEU A 66 3.15 4.28 -2.87
CA LEU A 66 4.57 4.22 -3.24
C LEU A 66 5.06 2.77 -3.35
N PHE A 67 4.66 1.92 -2.41
CA PHE A 67 5.04 0.50 -2.46
C PHE A 67 4.47 -0.21 -3.69
N VAL A 68 3.22 0.07 -4.06
CA VAL A 68 2.60 -0.44 -5.28
C VAL A 68 3.34 0.05 -6.52
N ALA A 69 3.73 1.33 -6.58
CA ALA A 69 4.51 1.86 -7.68
C ALA A 69 5.89 1.18 -7.80
N ILE A 70 6.57 0.93 -6.68
CA ILE A 70 7.83 0.17 -6.66
C ILE A 70 7.61 -1.26 -7.16
N ALA A 71 6.55 -1.93 -6.72
CA ALA A 71 6.22 -3.28 -7.17
C ALA A 71 5.99 -3.32 -8.69
N ALA A 72 5.26 -2.35 -9.24
CA ALA A 72 5.03 -2.24 -10.68
C ALA A 72 6.34 -1.94 -11.45
N GLU A 73 7.22 -1.09 -10.92
CA GLU A 73 8.54 -0.83 -11.50
C GLU A 73 9.37 -2.12 -11.61
N LYS A 74 9.36 -2.95 -10.56
CA LYS A 74 10.04 -4.25 -10.56
C LYS A 74 9.39 -5.27 -11.50
N GLY A 75 8.05 -5.32 -11.54
CA GLY A 75 7.31 -6.20 -12.44
C GLY A 75 7.54 -5.85 -13.92
N ALA A 76 7.60 -4.57 -14.27
CA ALA A 76 7.96 -4.12 -15.61
C ALA A 76 9.38 -4.56 -16.00
N GLY A 77 10.35 -4.44 -15.08
CA GLY A 77 11.71 -4.95 -15.31
C GLY A 77 11.77 -6.47 -15.53
N MET A 78 10.93 -7.22 -14.82
CA MET A 78 10.80 -8.68 -15.03
C MET A 78 10.21 -9.00 -16.39
N SER A 79 9.16 -8.29 -16.80
CA SER A 79 8.53 -8.45 -18.12
C SER A 79 9.56 -8.22 -19.25
N THR A 80 10.33 -7.12 -19.20
CA THR A 80 11.40 -6.86 -20.18
C THR A 80 12.49 -7.95 -20.17
N PHE A 81 12.84 -8.49 -19.00
CA PHE A 81 13.79 -9.58 -18.92
C PHE A 81 13.26 -10.85 -19.60
N LEU A 82 11.99 -11.19 -19.37
CA LEU A 82 11.34 -12.36 -19.97
C LEU A 82 11.24 -12.21 -21.49
N GLU A 83 10.79 -11.06 -22.00
CA GLU A 83 10.78 -10.75 -23.43
C GLU A 83 12.15 -10.99 -24.09
N GLY A 84 13.23 -10.55 -23.43
CA GLY A 84 14.60 -10.77 -23.89
C GLY A 84 15.09 -12.22 -23.78
N LYS A 85 14.43 -13.06 -22.98
CA LYS A 85 14.73 -14.50 -22.86
C LYS A 85 13.89 -15.37 -23.78
N LEU A 86 12.67 -14.95 -24.10
CA LEU A 86 11.80 -15.63 -25.07
C LEU A 86 12.33 -15.60 -26.52
N SER A 87 13.38 -14.82 -26.79
CA SER A 87 14.11 -14.88 -28.07
C SER A 87 15.12 -16.03 -28.18
N THR A 88 15.20 -16.94 -27.19
CA THR A 88 16.14 -18.08 -27.17
C THR A 88 15.55 -19.34 -27.84
N GLU A 89 16.39 -20.24 -28.38
CA GLU A 89 15.95 -21.48 -29.07
C GLU A 89 15.70 -22.69 -28.12
N ASP A 90 15.85 -22.53 -26.80
CA ASP A 90 15.62 -23.62 -25.83
C ASP A 90 14.13 -23.78 -25.48
N THR A 91 13.50 -24.80 -26.07
CA THR A 91 12.05 -25.06 -25.96
C THR A 91 11.54 -25.39 -24.55
N THR A 92 12.39 -25.88 -23.65
CA THR A 92 11.96 -26.19 -22.27
C THR A 92 12.02 -24.93 -21.40
N LEU A 93 13.08 -24.13 -21.56
CA LEU A 93 13.19 -22.82 -20.90
C LEU A 93 12.10 -21.86 -21.39
N LEU A 94 11.72 -21.93 -22.67
CA LEU A 94 10.65 -21.12 -23.23
C LEU A 94 9.32 -21.31 -22.50
N ASN A 95 8.88 -22.56 -22.26
CA ASN A 95 7.61 -22.81 -21.56
C ASN A 95 7.62 -22.31 -20.10
N CYS A 96 8.77 -22.36 -19.42
CA CYS A 96 8.90 -21.82 -18.07
C CYS A 96 8.84 -20.28 -18.06
N PHE A 97 9.50 -19.62 -19.02
CA PHE A 97 9.46 -18.17 -19.15
C PHE A 97 8.11 -17.65 -19.63
N ASP A 98 7.42 -18.40 -20.48
CA ASP A 98 6.08 -18.08 -20.98
C ASP A 98 5.06 -18.06 -19.83
N ARG A 99 5.00 -19.14 -19.03
CA ARG A 99 4.14 -19.18 -17.82
C ARG A 99 4.50 -18.09 -16.81
N CYS A 100 5.80 -17.84 -16.62
CA CYS A 100 6.23 -16.74 -15.76
C CYS A 100 5.82 -15.37 -16.33
N GLY A 101 5.77 -15.24 -17.66
CA GLY A 101 5.30 -14.05 -18.36
C GLY A 101 3.83 -13.79 -18.09
N ASP A 102 2.99 -14.83 -18.21
CA ASP A 102 1.56 -14.77 -17.90
C ASP A 102 1.32 -14.30 -16.45
N ASP A 103 2.01 -14.90 -15.49
CA ASP A 103 1.91 -14.54 -14.06
C ASP A 103 2.33 -13.08 -13.80
N VAL A 104 3.39 -12.62 -14.48
CA VAL A 104 3.88 -11.23 -14.38
C VAL A 104 2.89 -10.27 -15.03
N GLU A 105 2.32 -10.61 -16.19
CA GLU A 105 1.31 -9.79 -16.87
C GLU A 105 0.06 -9.62 -15.99
N GLU A 106 -0.44 -10.70 -15.38
CA GLU A 106 -1.58 -10.65 -14.46
C GLU A 106 -1.28 -9.77 -13.25
N ALA A 107 -0.12 -9.97 -12.61
CA ALA A 107 0.30 -9.15 -11.48
C ALA A 107 0.38 -7.66 -11.86
N MET A 108 0.94 -7.35 -13.03
CA MET A 108 1.07 -5.99 -13.54
C MET A 108 -0.29 -5.37 -13.87
N ALA A 109 -1.28 -6.13 -14.32
CA ALA A 109 -2.64 -5.63 -14.55
C ALA A 109 -3.28 -5.12 -13.25
N HIS A 110 -3.16 -5.89 -12.15
CA HIS A 110 -3.68 -5.48 -10.84
C HIS A 110 -2.94 -4.25 -10.29
N LEU A 111 -1.60 -4.24 -10.36
CA LEU A 111 -0.80 -3.11 -9.87
C LEU A 111 -1.05 -1.83 -10.68
N ASN A 112 -1.07 -1.91 -12.01
CA ASN A 112 -1.33 -0.76 -12.87
C ASN A 112 -2.77 -0.24 -12.75
N GLY A 113 -3.73 -1.13 -12.51
CA GLY A 113 -5.11 -0.73 -12.19
C GLY A 113 -5.17 0.17 -10.96
N LEU A 114 -4.43 -0.20 -9.90
CA LEU A 114 -4.36 0.60 -8.68
C LEU A 114 -3.57 1.90 -8.85
N ILE A 115 -2.48 1.91 -9.63
CA ILE A 115 -1.70 3.13 -9.91
C ILE A 115 -2.54 4.17 -10.66
N ARG A 116 -3.35 3.73 -11.64
CA ARG A 116 -4.22 4.62 -12.43
C ARG A 116 -5.33 5.22 -11.58
N GLU A 117 -5.87 4.46 -10.64
CA GLU A 117 -6.99 4.87 -9.79
C GLU A 117 -6.76 4.40 -8.34
N PRO A 118 -6.06 5.20 -7.50
CA PRO A 118 -5.67 4.82 -6.14
C PRO A 118 -6.82 4.95 -5.13
N ILE A 119 -7.94 4.30 -5.42
CA ILE A 119 -9.13 4.25 -4.56
C ILE A 119 -9.13 3.01 -3.66
N ASP A 120 -9.84 3.09 -2.54
CA ASP A 120 -9.92 2.00 -1.55
C ASP A 120 -10.40 0.67 -2.16
N ALA A 121 -11.33 0.73 -3.11
CA ALA A 121 -11.83 -0.45 -3.81
C ALA A 121 -10.71 -1.21 -4.55
N LYS A 122 -9.78 -0.50 -5.19
CA LYS A 122 -8.64 -1.09 -5.90
C LYS A 122 -7.60 -1.68 -4.95
N PHE A 123 -7.41 -1.05 -3.79
CA PHE A 123 -6.57 -1.63 -2.73
C PHE A 123 -7.16 -2.93 -2.18
N LEU A 124 -8.49 -2.99 -2.01
CA LEU A 124 -9.18 -4.20 -1.56
C LEU A 124 -9.11 -5.32 -2.61
N GLU A 125 -9.29 -4.98 -3.89
CA GLU A 125 -9.14 -5.90 -5.02
C GLU A 125 -7.73 -6.51 -5.02
N LEU A 126 -6.68 -5.67 -4.98
CA LEU A 126 -5.29 -6.11 -4.94
C LEU A 126 -5.01 -6.99 -3.70
N LYS A 127 -5.52 -6.61 -2.52
CA LYS A 127 -5.36 -7.42 -1.31
C LYS A 127 -6.02 -8.79 -1.45
N SER A 128 -7.23 -8.86 -2.00
CA SER A 128 -7.96 -10.10 -2.21
C SER A 128 -7.19 -11.02 -3.16
N TRP A 129 -6.72 -10.47 -4.28
CA TRP A 129 -5.91 -11.20 -5.25
C TRP A 129 -4.61 -11.72 -4.62
N LEU A 130 -3.82 -10.87 -3.96
CA LEU A 130 -2.59 -11.27 -3.26
C LEU A 130 -2.83 -12.40 -2.25
N SER A 131 -3.95 -12.35 -1.53
CA SER A 131 -4.29 -13.36 -0.53
C SER A 131 -4.59 -14.73 -1.16
N SER A 132 -5.23 -14.71 -2.33
CA SER A 132 -5.53 -15.91 -3.12
C SER A 132 -4.26 -16.50 -3.75
N THR A 133 -3.42 -15.64 -4.32
CA THR A 133 -2.21 -16.06 -5.07
C THR A 133 -1.09 -16.55 -4.15
N LEU A 134 -0.89 -15.92 -2.99
CA LEU A 134 0.21 -16.25 -2.07
C LEU A 134 -0.14 -17.34 -1.04
N GLY A 135 -1.31 -17.97 -1.12
CA GLY A 135 -1.67 -19.08 -0.23
C GLY A 135 -1.89 -18.68 1.24
N GLY A 136 -2.52 -17.51 1.45
CA GLY A 136 -3.07 -17.01 2.73
C GLY A 136 -2.55 -17.62 4.04
N THR A 137 -1.44 -17.08 4.56
CA THR A 137 -1.20 -17.02 6.02
C THR A 137 -0.64 -15.65 6.37
N PHE A 138 -1.54 -14.71 6.65
CA PHE A 138 -1.22 -13.43 7.28
C PHE A 138 -1.54 -13.58 8.76
N THR A 139 -0.54 -13.94 9.57
CA THR A 139 -0.60 -13.85 11.04
C THR A 139 0.23 -12.67 11.50
#